data_AF-A0A542Q6T8-F1
#
_entry.id   AF-A0A542Q6T8-F1
#
_cell.length_a   1.000
_cell.length_b   1.000
_cell.length_c   1.000
_cell.angle_alpha   90.00
_cell.angle_beta   90.00
_cell.angle_gamma   90.00
#
_symmetry.space_group_name_H-M   'P 1'
#
loop_
_entity.id
_entity.type
_entity.pdbx_description
1 polymer ?
#
loop_
_entity_poly.entity_id
_entity_poly.type
_entity_poly.pdbx_seq_one_letter_code
_entity_poly.pdbx_strand_id
1 'polypeptide(L)'
;MRKIRAGILGLALAVSTVVSAGNGTAYAEGINPYDDFNWSWVTTDSELSRGYSKSHKGMDIAVNKEPVYSPQKGTVLSAGYWTSAGNYVAIETRDKDPDTNTKLVIRFLHLKSKSVSTGDSVKKGEEIAVSGNTGTDTTGPHLHIDINNEGEYDGKDITYSNTIDPKYFWPHYFDGPTFAPHEEHQTEEHHTEDELLRKFDSAEYFFEDTLINYVGEEEFMKWINSQPLEDQTVPNFKKAFNISDEKEMKLKQQARE
;
A
#
# COMPACT_ATOMS: atom_id res chain seq x y z
N MET A 1 -50.73 -13.50 -50.04
CA MET A 1 -49.44 -12.81 -49.80
C MET A 1 -49.60 -11.83 -48.65
N ARG A 2 -49.03 -12.13 -47.48
CA ARG A 2 -48.84 -11.17 -46.37
C ARG A 2 -47.51 -11.53 -45.71
N LYS A 3 -46.53 -10.65 -45.83
CA LYS A 3 -45.17 -10.82 -45.32
C LYS A 3 -45.14 -10.59 -43.82
N ILE A 4 -44.54 -11.52 -43.09
CA ILE A 4 -44.20 -11.43 -41.66
C ILE A 4 -43.00 -10.48 -41.54
N ARG A 5 -43.09 -9.44 -40.69
CA ARG A 5 -41.94 -8.64 -40.27
C ARG A 5 -41.41 -9.23 -38.97
N ALA A 6 -40.24 -9.86 -39.03
CA ALA A 6 -39.45 -10.23 -37.86
C ALA A 6 -38.72 -8.96 -37.36
N GLY A 7 -38.89 -8.62 -36.08
CA GLY A 7 -38.07 -7.63 -35.40
C GLY A 7 -36.73 -8.26 -35.04
N ILE A 8 -35.65 -7.70 -35.60
CA ILE A 8 -34.28 -8.10 -35.28
C ILE A 8 -33.93 -7.51 -33.91
N LEU A 9 -33.70 -8.38 -32.94
CA LEU A 9 -33.08 -8.06 -31.66
C LEU A 9 -31.60 -7.74 -31.95
N GLY A 10 -31.21 -6.48 -31.87
CA GLY A 10 -29.83 -6.04 -32.06
C GLY A 10 -28.98 -6.48 -30.88
N LEU A 11 -28.19 -7.53 -31.05
CA LEU A 11 -27.09 -7.89 -30.16
C LEU A 11 -25.90 -7.00 -30.51
N ALA A 12 -25.66 -5.95 -29.73
CA ALA A 12 -24.44 -5.16 -29.85
C ALA A 12 -23.28 -5.96 -29.24
N LEU A 13 -22.47 -6.59 -30.09
CA LEU A 13 -21.13 -7.03 -29.69
C LEU A 13 -20.24 -5.78 -29.60
N ALA A 14 -19.91 -5.36 -28.39
CA ALA A 14 -18.78 -4.46 -28.18
C ALA A 14 -17.51 -5.28 -28.44
N VAL A 15 -16.80 -4.96 -29.51
CA VAL A 15 -15.46 -5.50 -29.78
C VAL A 15 -14.47 -4.57 -29.10
N SER A 16 -14.03 -4.91 -27.90
CA SER A 16 -12.91 -4.23 -27.25
C SER A 16 -11.63 -4.62 -27.98
N THR A 17 -11.07 -3.72 -28.78
CA THR A 17 -9.73 -3.91 -29.34
C THR A 17 -8.71 -3.63 -28.25
N VAL A 18 -8.11 -4.68 -27.69
CA VAL A 18 -6.91 -4.57 -26.86
C VAL A 18 -5.76 -4.18 -27.78
N VAL A 19 -5.26 -2.94 -27.66
CA VAL A 19 -4.00 -2.54 -28.28
C VAL A 19 -2.89 -2.93 -27.33
N SER A 20 -2.20 -4.03 -27.64
CA SER A 20 -0.98 -4.44 -26.93
C SER A 20 0.19 -3.58 -27.39
N ALA A 21 0.62 -2.64 -26.56
CA ALA A 21 1.95 -2.03 -26.61
C ALA A 21 2.48 -1.88 -25.16
N GLY A 22 3.77 -2.13 -24.97
CA GLY A 22 4.42 -2.46 -23.69
C GLY A 22 4.20 -1.51 -22.50
N ASN A 23 4.24 -2.12 -21.30
CA ASN A 23 4.46 -1.57 -19.95
C ASN A 23 3.68 -0.32 -19.49
N GLY A 24 2.50 -0.07 -20.03
CA GLY A 24 1.54 0.86 -19.46
C GLY A 24 0.30 0.89 -20.33
N THR A 25 -0.72 0.16 -19.94
CA THR A 25 -2.02 0.15 -20.59
C THR A 25 -2.72 1.49 -20.31
N ALA A 26 -2.65 2.40 -21.28
CA ALA A 26 -3.53 3.55 -21.32
C ALA A 26 -4.96 3.05 -21.59
N TYR A 27 -5.86 3.22 -20.62
CA TYR A 27 -7.28 2.96 -20.83
C TYR A 27 -7.83 3.98 -21.82
N ALA A 28 -8.00 3.53 -23.07
CA ALA A 28 -8.76 4.24 -24.07
C ALA A 28 -10.24 4.10 -23.71
N GLU A 29 -10.95 5.23 -23.64
CA GLU A 29 -12.31 5.44 -23.13
C GLU A 29 -12.33 5.80 -21.64
N GLY A 30 -12.95 6.94 -21.31
CA GLY A 30 -13.00 7.56 -19.97
C GLY A 30 -13.81 6.78 -18.92
N ILE A 31 -13.61 5.46 -18.87
CA ILE A 31 -14.14 4.53 -17.90
C ILE A 31 -13.00 4.25 -16.92
N ASN A 32 -13.22 4.58 -15.65
CA ASN A 32 -12.32 4.18 -14.58
C ASN A 32 -12.48 2.66 -14.36
N PRO A 33 -11.46 1.84 -14.64
CA PRO A 33 -11.56 0.38 -14.59
C PRO A 33 -11.66 -0.16 -13.15
N TYR A 34 -11.42 0.69 -12.16
CA TYR A 34 -11.50 0.38 -10.73
C TYR A 34 -12.82 0.85 -10.08
N ASP A 35 -13.70 1.55 -10.82
CA ASP A 35 -14.93 2.17 -10.27
C ASP A 35 -15.88 1.15 -9.61
N ASP A 36 -15.99 -0.04 -10.21
CA ASP A 36 -16.88 -1.10 -9.73
C ASP A 36 -16.33 -1.87 -8.52
N PHE A 37 -15.13 -1.57 -8.04
CA PHE A 37 -14.50 -2.32 -6.94
C PHE A 37 -15.21 -2.08 -5.59
N ASN A 38 -15.89 -0.94 -5.45
CA ASN A 38 -16.68 -0.61 -4.26
C ASN A 38 -15.84 -0.72 -2.96
N TRP A 39 -14.60 -0.22 -3.01
CA TRP A 39 -13.70 -0.13 -1.88
C TRP A 39 -14.24 0.87 -0.85
N SER A 40 -14.22 0.50 0.43
CA SER A 40 -14.54 1.48 1.48
C SER A 40 -13.41 2.48 1.64
N TRP A 41 -13.74 3.69 2.07
CA TRP A 41 -12.72 4.68 2.43
C TRP A 41 -11.89 4.20 3.63
N VAL A 42 -10.65 4.67 3.72
CA VAL A 42 -9.62 4.09 4.59
C VAL A 42 -9.46 4.76 5.95
N THR A 43 -10.02 5.96 6.16
CA THR A 43 -9.92 6.68 7.44
C THR A 43 -11.07 7.67 7.62
N THR A 44 -10.97 8.63 8.54
CA THR A 44 -12.07 9.53 8.93
C THR A 44 -12.14 10.82 8.12
N ASP A 45 -11.07 11.20 7.42
CA ASP A 45 -10.97 12.41 6.58
C ASP A 45 -10.52 12.05 5.15
N SER A 46 -10.73 12.96 4.21
CA SER A 46 -10.30 12.86 2.81
C SER A 46 -9.42 14.02 2.33
N GLU A 47 -9.06 14.96 3.22
CA GLU A 47 -8.10 16.01 2.90
C GLU A 47 -6.72 15.41 2.57
N LEU A 48 -6.20 15.69 1.38
CA LEU A 48 -4.88 15.24 0.96
C LEU A 48 -3.82 16.27 1.33
N SER A 49 -2.82 15.86 2.10
CA SER A 49 -1.59 16.65 2.29
C SER A 49 -0.61 16.48 1.12
N ARG A 50 -0.69 15.36 0.39
CA ARG A 50 0.13 15.09 -0.81
C ARG A 50 -0.59 14.10 -1.74
N GLY A 51 -0.55 14.37 -3.05
CA GLY A 51 -1.12 13.50 -4.08
C GLY A 51 -0.10 12.59 -4.76
N TYR A 52 -0.61 11.70 -5.63
CA TYR A 52 0.21 10.79 -6.42
C TYR A 52 1.03 11.53 -7.49
N SER A 53 2.30 11.15 -7.65
CA SER A 53 3.21 11.71 -8.65
C SER A 53 4.44 10.82 -8.88
N LYS A 54 5.30 11.20 -9.84
CA LYS A 54 6.59 10.52 -10.06
C LYS A 54 7.52 10.54 -8.85
N SER A 55 7.36 11.46 -7.89
CA SER A 55 8.15 11.51 -6.66
C SER A 55 7.37 11.02 -5.43
N HIS A 56 6.08 10.70 -5.60
CA HIS A 56 5.21 10.26 -4.51
C HIS A 56 4.28 9.14 -4.97
N LYS A 57 4.62 7.89 -4.64
CA LYS A 57 3.97 6.69 -5.20
C LYS A 57 2.68 6.30 -4.49
N GLY A 58 2.03 7.27 -3.85
CA GLY A 58 0.83 7.07 -3.07
C GLY A 58 0.07 8.37 -2.87
N MET A 59 -0.80 8.41 -1.86
CA MET A 59 -1.40 9.63 -1.36
C MET A 59 -1.21 9.74 0.15
N ASP A 60 -1.05 10.97 0.62
CA ASP A 60 -0.98 11.29 2.05
C ASP A 60 -2.29 11.96 2.45
N ILE A 61 -2.98 11.38 3.42
CA ILE A 61 -4.23 11.87 3.99
C ILE A 61 -3.94 12.55 5.32
N ALA A 62 -4.39 13.79 5.50
CA ALA A 62 -4.08 14.63 6.64
C ALA A 62 -4.86 14.22 7.91
N VAL A 63 -4.46 13.13 8.56
CA VAL A 63 -5.06 12.59 9.78
C VAL A 63 -4.04 12.35 10.89
N ASN A 64 -4.49 12.41 12.15
CA ASN A 64 -3.61 12.23 13.31
C ASN A 64 -4.31 11.43 14.41
N LYS A 65 -3.85 10.19 14.65
CA LYS A 65 -4.43 9.26 15.64
C LYS A 65 -5.89 8.90 15.34
N GLU A 66 -6.20 8.80 14.06
CA GLU A 66 -7.50 8.40 13.56
C GLU A 66 -7.50 6.90 13.19
N PRO A 67 -8.63 6.21 13.31
CA PRO A 67 -8.75 4.82 12.85
C PRO A 67 -8.41 4.66 11.36
N VAL A 68 -7.77 3.54 11.03
CA VAL A 68 -7.45 3.12 9.66
C VAL A 68 -8.16 1.81 9.38
N TYR A 69 -8.86 1.75 8.24
CA TYR A 69 -9.72 0.64 7.86
C TYR A 69 -9.23 -0.07 6.61
N SER A 70 -9.42 -1.38 6.55
CA SER A 70 -9.19 -2.15 5.33
C SER A 70 -10.27 -1.81 4.28
N PRO A 71 -9.89 -1.34 3.07
CA PRO A 71 -10.85 -0.92 2.06
C PRO A 71 -11.57 -2.08 1.37
N GLN A 72 -10.97 -3.28 1.43
CA GLN A 72 -11.48 -4.49 0.83
C GLN A 72 -11.01 -5.69 1.64
N LYS A 73 -11.81 -6.76 1.66
CA LYS A 73 -11.39 -8.03 2.24
C LYS A 73 -10.08 -8.51 1.61
N GLY A 74 -9.15 -8.96 2.44
CA GLY A 74 -7.83 -9.39 2.01
C GLY A 74 -7.10 -10.22 3.05
N THR A 75 -5.83 -10.46 2.78
CA THR A 75 -4.88 -11.11 3.68
C THR A 75 -3.75 -10.12 3.99
N VAL A 76 -3.40 -9.97 5.26
CA VAL A 76 -2.24 -9.17 5.69
C VAL A 76 -0.99 -9.92 5.25
N LEU A 77 -0.29 -9.37 4.25
CA LEU A 77 0.97 -9.90 3.74
C LEU A 77 2.12 -9.62 4.69
N SER A 78 2.07 -8.44 5.32
CA SER A 78 3.10 -7.98 6.24
C SER A 78 2.52 -6.95 7.20
N ALA A 79 2.88 -7.09 8.46
CA ALA A 79 2.70 -6.08 9.48
C ALA A 79 4.01 -5.97 10.26
N GLY A 80 4.48 -4.75 10.49
CA GLY A 80 5.77 -4.56 11.16
C GLY A 80 6.12 -3.11 11.38
N TYR A 81 7.42 -2.88 11.51
CA TYR A 81 8.00 -1.55 11.54
C TYR A 81 9.17 -1.49 10.57
N TRP A 82 9.19 -0.45 9.75
CA TRP A 82 10.27 -0.16 8.83
C TRP A 82 10.88 1.19 9.22
N THR A 83 12.20 1.35 9.24
CA THR A 83 12.80 2.62 9.72
C THR A 83 12.31 3.86 8.94
N SER A 84 12.24 3.81 7.60
CA SER A 84 11.66 4.87 6.77
C SER A 84 10.15 5.02 6.96
N ALA A 85 9.38 3.94 6.81
CA ALA A 85 7.91 3.97 6.80
C ALA A 85 7.23 3.98 8.18
N GLY A 86 7.97 3.70 9.25
CA GLY A 86 7.43 3.51 10.59
C GLY A 86 6.63 2.21 10.72
N ASN A 87 5.62 2.21 11.60
CA ASN A 87 4.68 1.09 11.61
C ASN A 87 3.92 1.07 10.27
N TYR A 88 3.83 -0.10 9.66
CA TYR A 88 3.04 -0.26 8.45
C TYR A 88 2.30 -1.60 8.40
N VAL A 89 1.30 -1.65 7.53
CA VAL A 89 0.52 -2.84 7.20
C VAL A 89 0.41 -2.93 5.68
N ALA A 90 0.64 -4.11 5.10
CA ALA A 90 0.42 -4.41 3.69
C ALA A 90 -0.64 -5.49 3.55
N ILE A 91 -1.65 -5.26 2.71
CA ILE A 91 -2.78 -6.17 2.51
C ILE A 91 -2.88 -6.54 1.03
N GLU A 92 -2.82 -7.84 0.73
CA GLU A 92 -3.27 -8.37 -0.56
C GLU A 92 -4.80 -8.40 -0.56
N THR A 93 -5.39 -7.61 -1.45
CA THR A 93 -6.84 -7.52 -1.58
C THR A 93 -7.39 -8.68 -2.42
N ARG A 94 -8.70 -8.87 -2.40
CA ARG A 94 -9.34 -9.85 -3.28
C ARG A 94 -9.43 -9.42 -4.73
N ASP A 95 -9.39 -8.12 -4.99
CA ASP A 95 -9.53 -7.60 -6.33
C ASP A 95 -8.22 -7.71 -7.09
N LYS A 96 -8.35 -7.63 -8.42
CA LYS A 96 -7.23 -7.80 -9.32
C LYS A 96 -7.18 -6.63 -10.27
N ASP A 97 -5.97 -6.22 -10.58
CA ASP A 97 -5.70 -5.24 -11.61
C ASP A 97 -6.29 -5.73 -12.95
N PRO A 98 -7.15 -4.94 -13.63
CA PRO A 98 -7.83 -5.39 -14.84
C PRO A 98 -6.90 -5.66 -16.03
N ASP A 99 -5.73 -5.03 -16.07
CA ASP A 99 -4.79 -5.19 -17.18
C ASP A 99 -3.86 -6.38 -16.99
N THR A 100 -3.30 -6.51 -15.79
CA THR A 100 -2.27 -7.50 -15.45
C THR A 100 -2.86 -8.76 -14.83
N ASN A 101 -4.11 -8.71 -14.34
CA ASN A 101 -4.84 -9.81 -13.68
C ASN A 101 -4.11 -10.33 -12.41
N THR A 102 -3.23 -9.53 -11.84
CA THR A 102 -2.55 -9.76 -10.56
C THR A 102 -3.38 -9.23 -9.40
N LYS A 103 -3.10 -9.71 -8.19
CA LYS A 103 -3.76 -9.21 -6.98
C LYS A 103 -3.22 -7.84 -6.63
N LEU A 104 -4.11 -6.94 -6.24
CA LEU A 104 -3.71 -5.62 -5.76
C LEU A 104 -3.25 -5.70 -4.30
N VAL A 105 -2.14 -5.05 -4.01
CA VAL A 105 -1.64 -4.84 -2.66
C VAL A 105 -1.82 -3.38 -2.30
N ILE A 106 -2.41 -3.11 -1.14
CA ILE A 106 -2.44 -1.77 -0.54
C ILE A 106 -1.58 -1.74 0.72
N ARG A 107 -0.78 -0.70 0.87
CA ARG A 107 0.03 -0.46 2.08
C ARG A 107 -0.45 0.76 2.84
N PHE A 108 -0.30 0.73 4.15
CA PHE A 108 -0.63 1.80 5.09
C PHE A 108 0.59 2.09 5.94
N LEU A 109 1.15 3.30 5.85
CA LEU A 109 2.42 3.66 6.45
C LEU A 109 2.25 4.75 7.53
N HIS A 110 3.32 5.04 8.25
CA HIS A 110 3.43 6.04 9.31
C HIS A 110 2.47 5.83 10.49
N LEU A 111 2.00 4.60 10.69
CA LEU A 111 0.97 4.26 11.67
C LEU A 111 1.46 4.47 13.10
N LYS A 112 0.56 4.87 14.00
CA LYS A 112 0.88 4.90 15.44
C LYS A 112 0.92 3.48 16.02
N SER A 113 -0.03 2.64 15.63
CA SER A 113 -0.21 1.27 16.13
C SER A 113 -0.97 0.44 15.11
N LYS A 114 -0.88 -0.89 15.23
CA LYS A 114 -1.54 -1.86 14.35
C LYS A 114 -2.43 -2.77 15.20
N SER A 115 -3.57 -3.20 14.69
CA SER A 115 -4.48 -4.16 15.35
C SER A 115 -4.47 -5.53 14.64
N VAL A 116 -3.65 -5.70 13.61
CA VAL A 116 -3.52 -6.92 12.81
C VAL A 116 -2.06 -7.35 12.71
N SER A 117 -1.88 -8.64 12.47
CA SER A 117 -0.60 -9.31 12.31
C SER A 117 -0.45 -9.95 10.93
N THR A 118 0.79 -10.24 10.56
CA THR A 118 1.12 -10.95 9.31
C THR A 118 0.36 -12.28 9.23
N GLY A 119 -0.34 -12.52 8.13
CA GLY A 119 -1.15 -13.71 7.90
C GLY A 119 -2.63 -13.56 8.25
N ASP A 120 -3.03 -12.49 8.96
CA ASP A 120 -4.43 -12.26 9.31
C ASP A 120 -5.32 -12.07 8.08
N SER A 121 -6.55 -12.56 8.16
CA SER A 121 -7.61 -12.26 7.19
C SER A 121 -8.46 -11.10 7.68
N VAL A 122 -8.55 -10.04 6.89
CA VAL A 122 -9.33 -8.84 7.22
C VAL A 122 -10.58 -8.71 6.37
N LYS A 123 -11.62 -8.07 6.89
CA LYS A 123 -12.85 -7.74 6.16
C LYS A 123 -12.83 -6.29 5.66
N LYS A 124 -13.63 -6.01 4.63
CA LYS A 124 -13.92 -4.64 4.22
C LYS A 124 -14.50 -3.85 5.40
N GLY A 125 -13.94 -2.67 5.69
CA GLY A 125 -14.33 -1.78 6.79
C GLY A 125 -13.83 -2.23 8.17
N GLU A 126 -12.99 -3.26 8.25
CA GLU A 126 -12.37 -3.67 9.51
C GLU A 126 -11.27 -2.67 9.91
N GLU A 127 -11.26 -2.23 11.16
CA GLU A 127 -10.19 -1.38 11.70
C GLU A 127 -8.90 -2.21 11.87
N ILE A 128 -7.84 -1.79 11.18
CA ILE A 128 -6.56 -2.51 11.10
C ILE A 128 -5.41 -1.77 11.80
N ALA A 129 -5.57 -0.47 12.04
CA ALA A 129 -4.52 0.37 12.60
C ALA A 129 -5.05 1.73 13.05
N VAL A 130 -4.15 2.53 13.62
CA VAL A 130 -4.36 3.94 13.94
C VAL A 130 -3.30 4.78 13.22
N SER A 131 -3.70 5.85 12.54
CA SER A 131 -2.78 6.76 11.84
C SER A 131 -1.84 7.47 12.81
N GLY A 132 -0.70 7.94 12.31
CA GLY A 132 0.36 8.42 13.19
C GLY A 132 1.35 9.33 12.50
N ASN A 133 2.59 9.23 12.98
CA ASN A 133 3.74 9.99 12.49
C ASN A 133 5.03 9.24 12.81
N THR A 134 5.05 7.93 12.58
CA THR A 134 6.24 7.09 12.83
C THR A 134 7.06 6.91 11.56
N GLY A 135 8.32 6.54 11.74
CA GLY A 135 9.28 6.43 10.63
C GLY A 135 10.04 7.73 10.43
N THR A 136 11.07 7.68 9.59
CA THR A 136 11.90 8.85 9.27
C THR A 136 11.42 9.61 8.05
N ASP A 137 10.73 8.93 7.12
CA ASP A 137 10.21 9.55 5.90
C ASP A 137 8.81 10.13 6.14
N THR A 138 8.71 11.05 7.10
CA THR A 138 7.48 11.79 7.41
C THR A 138 7.80 13.20 7.85
N THR A 139 6.97 14.16 7.44
CA THR A 139 7.13 15.58 7.79
C THR A 139 6.10 16.06 8.84
N GLY A 140 5.15 15.20 9.20
CA GLY A 140 4.08 15.50 10.16
C GLY A 140 3.00 14.42 10.14
N PRO A 141 2.03 14.44 11.08
CA PRO A 141 1.00 13.41 11.16
C PRO A 141 0.16 13.29 9.89
N HIS A 142 0.13 12.09 9.32
CA HIS A 142 -0.67 11.75 8.15
C HIS A 142 -0.82 10.22 8.05
N LEU A 143 -1.67 9.77 7.13
CA LEU A 143 -1.73 8.39 6.65
C LEU A 143 -1.25 8.35 5.21
N HIS A 144 -0.13 7.67 4.94
CA HIS A 144 0.28 7.36 3.58
C HIS A 144 -0.34 6.04 3.14
N ILE A 145 -0.91 6.02 1.93
CA ILE A 145 -1.33 4.81 1.25
C ILE A 145 -0.76 4.73 -0.17
N ASP A 146 -0.34 3.54 -0.55
CA ASP A 146 0.03 3.21 -1.92
C ASP A 146 -0.63 1.89 -2.34
N ILE A 147 -0.88 1.77 -3.64
CA ILE A 147 -1.50 0.59 -4.24
C ILE A 147 -0.62 0.13 -5.41
N ASN A 148 -0.23 -1.14 -5.39
CA ASN A 148 0.56 -1.76 -6.44
C ASN A 148 -0.07 -3.05 -6.96
N ASN A 149 0.27 -3.42 -8.19
CA ASN A 149 -0.22 -4.60 -8.89
C ASN A 149 0.89 -5.64 -9.15
N GLU A 150 2.06 -5.50 -8.55
CA GLU A 150 3.16 -6.47 -8.70
C GLU A 150 3.36 -7.33 -7.44
N GLY A 151 2.58 -7.08 -6.38
CA GLY A 151 2.73 -7.77 -5.11
C GLY A 151 4.00 -7.33 -4.37
N GLU A 152 4.40 -6.08 -4.57
CA GLU A 152 5.58 -5.49 -3.95
C GLU A 152 5.24 -4.95 -2.56
N TYR A 153 5.95 -5.45 -1.54
CA TYR A 153 5.85 -5.08 -0.13
C TYR A 153 7.19 -5.40 0.55
N ASP A 154 7.42 -4.91 1.78
CA ASP A 154 8.64 -5.13 2.57
C ASP A 154 9.93 -4.55 1.95
N GLY A 155 9.94 -3.24 1.65
CA GLY A 155 11.14 -2.52 1.19
C GLY A 155 11.60 -2.85 -0.22
N LYS A 156 10.84 -3.66 -0.96
CA LYS A 156 11.02 -3.79 -2.40
C LYS A 156 10.61 -2.49 -3.09
N ASP A 157 11.34 -2.13 -4.14
CA ASP A 157 11.21 -0.85 -4.84
C ASP A 157 9.78 -0.64 -5.35
N ILE A 158 9.03 0.19 -4.64
CA ILE A 158 7.80 0.78 -5.13
C ILE A 158 8.17 1.88 -6.11
N THR A 159 7.86 1.66 -7.37
CA THR A 159 8.22 2.53 -8.48
C THR A 159 6.96 3.16 -9.08
N TYR A 160 7.16 4.20 -9.90
CA TYR A 160 6.04 4.79 -10.63
C TYR A 160 5.39 3.81 -11.62
N SER A 161 6.15 2.85 -12.12
CA SER A 161 5.67 1.85 -13.09
C SER A 161 4.83 0.74 -12.48
N ASN A 162 4.94 0.49 -11.17
CA ASN A 162 4.20 -0.57 -10.49
C ASN A 162 3.17 -0.06 -9.48
N THR A 163 2.98 1.27 -9.39
CA THR A 163 1.93 1.87 -8.56
C THR A 163 0.82 2.47 -9.38
N ILE A 164 -0.36 2.50 -8.76
CA ILE A 164 -1.59 3.01 -9.33
C ILE A 164 -2.00 4.21 -8.48
N ASP A 165 -2.42 5.31 -9.13
CA ASP A 165 -2.95 6.48 -8.41
C ASP A 165 -4.12 6.04 -7.52
N PRO A 166 -4.01 6.13 -6.17
CA PRO A 166 -5.04 5.62 -5.30
C PRO A 166 -6.40 6.32 -5.46
N LYS A 167 -6.44 7.52 -6.08
CA LYS A 167 -7.71 8.21 -6.39
C LYS A 167 -8.64 7.40 -7.29
N TYR A 168 -8.09 6.51 -8.14
CA TYR A 168 -8.90 5.66 -9.01
C TYR A 168 -9.79 4.68 -8.23
N PHE A 169 -9.46 4.37 -6.98
CA PHE A 169 -10.25 3.45 -6.14
C PHE A 169 -11.38 4.16 -5.39
N TRP A 170 -11.39 5.50 -5.34
CA TRP A 170 -12.38 6.31 -4.62
C TRP A 170 -12.79 7.59 -5.38
N PRO A 171 -13.29 7.48 -6.62
CA PRO A 171 -13.57 8.65 -7.46
C PRO A 171 -14.61 9.61 -6.84
N HIS A 172 -15.50 9.12 -5.98
CA HIS A 172 -16.51 9.94 -5.31
C HIS A 172 -15.94 10.91 -4.26
N TYR A 173 -14.71 10.71 -3.78
CA TYR A 173 -14.08 11.59 -2.81
C TYR A 173 -13.32 12.76 -3.47
N PHE A 174 -13.17 12.77 -4.80
CA PHE A 174 -12.25 13.67 -5.50
C PHE A 174 -12.86 14.44 -6.68
N ASP A 175 -14.18 14.69 -6.66
CA ASP A 175 -14.91 15.55 -7.63
C ASP A 175 -14.67 15.24 -9.13
N GLY A 176 -14.99 14.02 -9.56
CA GLY A 176 -15.25 13.69 -10.97
C GLY A 176 -14.19 12.83 -11.66
N PRO A 177 -14.38 12.46 -12.94
CA PRO A 177 -13.56 11.45 -13.60
C PRO A 177 -12.13 11.95 -13.63
N THR A 178 -11.25 11.25 -12.91
CA THR A 178 -9.81 11.46 -12.94
C THR A 178 -9.32 11.01 -14.31
N PHE A 179 -9.53 11.85 -15.32
CA PHE A 179 -8.96 11.67 -16.64
C PHE A 179 -7.44 11.74 -16.48
N ALA A 180 -6.78 10.60 -16.61
CA ALA A 180 -5.33 10.54 -16.64
C ALA A 180 -4.81 11.46 -17.75
N PRO A 181 -4.09 12.56 -17.45
CA PRO A 181 -3.25 13.17 -18.45
C PRO A 181 -2.11 12.19 -18.70
N HIS A 182 -1.97 11.79 -19.96
CA HIS A 182 -0.80 11.11 -20.47
C HIS A 182 0.37 12.11 -20.41
N GLU A 183 1.08 12.20 -19.28
CA GLU A 183 2.29 13.02 -19.22
C GLU A 183 3.46 12.26 -19.83
N GLU A 184 3.81 12.70 -21.04
CA GLU A 184 5.02 12.34 -21.78
C GLU A 184 6.29 12.49 -20.93
N HIS A 185 7.29 11.69 -21.31
CA HIS A 185 8.66 11.67 -20.81
C HIS A 185 9.16 13.02 -20.25
N GLN A 186 9.20 13.11 -18.92
CA GLN A 186 10.09 14.02 -18.21
C GLN A 186 11.06 13.15 -17.42
N THR A 187 12.34 13.40 -17.66
CA THR A 187 13.51 12.68 -17.15
C THR A 187 13.52 12.66 -15.63
N GLU A 188 13.95 11.54 -15.06
CA GLU A 188 14.14 11.34 -13.63
C GLU A 188 15.08 12.41 -13.06
N GLU A 189 14.53 13.37 -12.30
CA GLU A 189 15.35 14.18 -11.41
C GLU A 189 15.62 13.34 -10.15
N HIS A 190 16.82 12.77 -10.08
CA HIS A 190 17.35 12.14 -8.89
C HIS A 190 17.61 13.21 -7.81
N HIS A 191 16.69 13.34 -6.86
CA HIS A 191 16.96 14.08 -5.64
C HIS A 191 17.86 13.22 -4.73
N THR A 192 19.02 13.76 -4.36
CA THR A 192 20.03 13.12 -3.51
C THR A 192 19.56 12.81 -2.09
N GLU A 193 18.44 13.38 -1.65
CA GLU A 193 17.80 13.05 -0.37
C GLU A 193 17.09 11.67 -0.41
N ASP A 194 16.57 11.29 -1.58
CA ASP A 194 15.91 10.01 -1.84
C ASP A 194 16.91 8.84 -1.72
N GLU A 195 18.18 9.07 -2.10
CA GLU A 195 19.24 8.06 -2.04
C GLU A 195 19.67 7.73 -0.59
N LEU A 196 19.62 8.71 0.31
CA LEU A 196 19.95 8.52 1.73
C LEU A 196 18.83 7.82 2.50
N LEU A 197 17.57 7.99 2.10
CA LEU A 197 16.43 7.28 2.71
C LEU A 197 16.32 5.85 2.17
N ARG A 198 16.61 5.62 0.88
CA ARG A 198 16.67 4.27 0.29
C ARG A 198 17.63 3.32 0.97
N LYS A 199 18.68 3.82 1.64
CA LYS A 199 19.59 2.95 2.43
C LYS A 199 18.84 2.24 3.57
N PHE A 200 17.77 2.87 4.08
CA PHE A 200 16.92 2.33 5.12
C PHE A 200 15.84 1.42 4.57
N ASP A 201 15.74 1.23 3.25
CA ASP A 201 14.82 0.31 2.57
C ASP A 201 15.43 -1.09 2.33
N SER A 202 16.51 -1.43 3.04
CA SER A 202 17.00 -2.80 3.11
C SER A 202 16.30 -3.63 4.21
N ALA A 203 16.25 -4.95 4.03
CA ALA A 203 15.64 -5.88 4.99
C ALA A 203 16.24 -5.82 6.41
N GLU A 204 17.42 -5.22 6.59
CA GLU A 204 18.02 -5.07 7.92
C GLU A 204 17.32 -4.00 8.78
N TYR A 205 16.54 -3.11 8.16
CA TYR A 205 15.76 -2.07 8.83
C TYR A 205 14.28 -2.44 9.00
N PHE A 206 13.93 -3.70 8.69
CA PHE A 206 12.58 -4.21 8.79
C PHE A 206 12.39 -5.12 10.00
N PHE A 207 11.57 -4.65 10.93
CA PHE A 207 11.21 -5.38 12.13
C PHE A 207 9.85 -6.03 11.93
N GLU A 208 9.85 -7.34 11.72
CA GLU A 208 8.62 -8.15 11.68
C GLU A 208 7.84 -8.02 12.99
N ASP A 209 6.51 -7.99 12.90
CA ASP A 209 5.61 -7.99 14.05
C ASP A 209 5.92 -9.10 15.07
N THR A 210 6.37 -10.27 14.63
CA THR A 210 6.77 -11.38 15.51
C THR A 210 7.87 -10.97 16.50
N LEU A 211 8.87 -10.21 16.05
CA LEU A 211 9.96 -9.71 16.90
C LEU A 211 9.47 -8.59 17.82
N ILE A 212 8.65 -7.69 17.29
CA ILE A 212 8.04 -6.58 18.03
C ILE A 212 7.16 -7.12 19.16
N ASN A 213 6.28 -8.08 18.86
CA ASN A 213 5.35 -8.71 19.79
C ASN A 213 6.08 -9.49 20.89
N TYR A 214 7.20 -10.14 20.57
CA TYR A 214 8.01 -10.85 21.57
C TYR A 214 8.59 -9.91 22.64
N VAL A 215 9.04 -8.71 22.23
CA VAL A 215 9.61 -7.71 23.14
C VAL A 215 8.53 -6.83 23.78
N GLY A 216 7.41 -6.65 23.10
CA GLY A 216 6.34 -5.71 23.44
C GLY A 216 6.49 -4.38 22.69
N GLU A 217 5.38 -3.88 22.13
CA GLU A 217 5.39 -2.66 21.30
C GLU A 217 5.96 -1.44 22.04
N GLU A 218 5.65 -1.27 23.32
CA GLU A 218 6.15 -0.13 24.11
C GLU A 218 7.68 -0.16 24.23
N GLU A 219 8.26 -1.31 24.56
CA GLU A 219 9.71 -1.46 24.69
C GLU A 219 10.41 -1.39 23.32
N PHE A 220 9.79 -1.92 22.26
CA PHE A 220 10.27 -1.73 20.89
C PHE A 220 10.31 -0.25 20.52
N MET A 221 9.21 0.49 20.72
CA MET A 221 9.12 1.92 20.39
C MET A 221 10.08 2.75 21.23
N LYS A 222 10.33 2.38 22.48
CA LYS A 222 11.35 3.01 23.32
C LYS A 222 12.75 2.77 22.79
N TRP A 223 13.06 1.54 22.38
CA TRP A 223 14.37 1.18 21.83
C TRP A 223 14.64 1.88 20.50
N ILE A 224 13.71 1.80 19.54
CA ILE A 224 13.90 2.34 18.19
C ILE A 224 14.13 3.86 18.24
N ASN A 225 13.35 4.58 19.06
CA ASN A 225 13.47 6.03 19.22
C ASN A 225 14.70 6.47 20.02
N SER A 226 15.38 5.56 20.73
CA SER A 226 16.62 5.87 21.44
C SER A 226 17.87 5.58 20.61
N GLN A 227 17.76 4.85 19.49
CA GLN A 227 18.91 4.54 18.64
C GLN A 227 19.14 5.62 17.58
N PRO A 228 20.41 5.92 17.22
CA PRO A 228 20.75 6.55 15.95
C PRO A 228 20.15 5.78 14.75
N LEU A 229 19.83 6.47 13.65
CA LEU A 229 19.15 5.84 12.51
C LEU A 229 19.93 4.65 11.92
N GLU A 230 21.25 4.78 11.81
CA GLU A 230 22.16 3.73 11.36
C GLU A 230 22.18 2.49 12.28
N ASP A 231 21.74 2.64 13.53
CA ASP A 231 21.70 1.57 14.52
C ASP A 231 20.32 0.94 14.67
N GLN A 232 19.29 1.49 14.00
CA GLN A 232 17.92 0.97 13.96
C GLN A 232 17.82 -0.26 13.05
N THR A 233 18.66 -1.27 13.31
CA THR A 233 18.73 -2.50 12.53
C THR A 233 18.28 -3.73 13.33
N VAL A 234 17.73 -4.73 12.65
CA VAL A 234 17.33 -6.02 13.21
C VAL A 234 18.48 -6.70 13.96
N PRO A 235 19.74 -6.75 13.45
CA PRO A 235 20.86 -7.31 14.20
C PRO A 235 21.11 -6.59 15.53
N ASN A 236 21.08 -5.26 15.55
CA ASN A 236 21.28 -4.47 16.77
C ASN A 236 20.13 -4.66 17.76
N PHE A 237 18.89 -4.71 17.27
CA PHE A 237 17.72 -5.01 18.09
C PHE A 237 17.80 -6.39 18.73
N LYS A 238 18.10 -7.42 17.93
CA LYS A 238 18.29 -8.79 18.42
C LYS A 238 19.37 -8.88 19.47
N LYS A 239 20.48 -8.14 19.32
CA LYS A 239 21.53 -8.03 20.33
C LYS A 239 21.02 -7.36 21.62
N ALA A 240 20.26 -6.27 21.51
CA ALA A 240 19.72 -5.54 22.66
C ALA A 240 18.76 -6.39 23.50
N PHE A 241 17.98 -7.26 22.86
CA PHE A 241 16.97 -8.11 23.52
C PHE A 241 17.39 -9.59 23.63
N ASN A 242 18.67 -9.90 23.37
CA ASN A 242 19.24 -11.24 23.46
C ASN A 242 18.45 -12.32 22.67
N ILE A 243 18.07 -11.98 21.43
CA ILE A 243 17.31 -12.83 20.50
C ILE A 243 18.30 -13.51 19.54
N SER A 244 18.53 -14.81 19.71
CA SER A 244 19.32 -15.61 18.77
C SER A 244 18.52 -15.94 17.49
N ASP A 245 19.21 -16.31 16.41
CA ASP A 245 18.58 -16.79 15.18
C ASP A 245 17.68 -18.01 15.43
N GLU A 246 18.10 -18.92 16.31
CA GLU A 246 17.28 -20.07 16.71
C GLU A 246 16.01 -19.63 17.44
N LYS A 247 16.10 -18.62 18.31
CA LYS A 247 14.93 -18.07 19.01
C LYS A 247 13.98 -17.39 18.03
N GLU A 248 14.49 -16.59 17.11
CA GLU A 248 13.70 -15.96 16.04
C GLU A 248 12.97 -17.01 15.19
N MET A 249 13.66 -18.05 14.72
CA MET A 249 13.03 -19.12 13.93
C MET A 249 11.87 -19.79 14.69
N LYS A 250 12.04 -20.05 15.99
CA LYS A 250 10.98 -20.63 16.83
C LYS A 250 9.79 -19.68 16.98
N LEU A 251 10.03 -18.38 17.17
CA LEU A 251 8.96 -17.38 17.25
C LEU A 251 8.17 -17.32 15.94
N LYS A 252 8.85 -17.31 14.79
CA LYS A 252 8.20 -17.31 13.47
C LYS A 252 7.42 -18.59 13.20
N GLN A 253 7.88 -19.74 13.69
CA GLN A 253 7.12 -20.98 13.59
C GLN A 253 5.83 -20.91 14.43
N GLN A 254 5.94 -20.44 15.68
CA GLN A 254 4.79 -20.31 16.59
C GLN A 254 3.74 -19.32 16.07
N ALA A 255 4.16 -18.26 15.39
CA ALA A 255 3.24 -17.28 14.79
C ALA A 255 2.44 -17.83 13.60
N ARG A 256 2.86 -18.97 13.01
CA ARG A 256 2.19 -19.61 11.86
C ARG A 256 1.24 -20.74 12.25
N GLU A 257 1.26 -21.16 13.52
CA GLU A 257 0.45 -22.26 14.09
C GLU A 257 -0.84 -21.74 14.74
#